data_AF-A0A9D2GC71-F1
#
_entry.id   AF-A0A9D2GC71-F1
#
_cell.length_a   1.000
_cell.length_b   1.000
_cell.length_c   1.000
_cell.angle_alpha   90.00
_cell.angle_beta   90.00
_cell.angle_gamma   90.00
#
_symmetry.space_group_name_H-M   'P 1'
#
loop_
_entity.id
_entity.type
_entity.pdbx_description
1 polymer ?
#
loop_
_entity_poly.entity_id
_entity_poly.type
_entity_poly.pdbx_seq_one_letter_code
_entity_poly.pdbx_strand_id
1 'polypeptide(L)'
;MRIDCKNLDHKALNEAIASCEDQQVHLVNCLGQRYIGCGLSDKSIEIDGTPGNALGAYMNGATVRVFGNGQDAIGDTMNDGSIYIHGSCGDATGYAMRGGKIFVKGDIGYRAGIHMKAYQDKIPAVIVGGNAGSFLGEYQAGGHIVVLGLGVENQP
;
A
#
# COMPACT_ATOMS: atom_id res chain seq x y z
N MET A 1 18.33 -8.46 3.69
CA MET A 1 18.12 -9.58 2.74
C MET A 1 17.75 -9.08 1.36
N ARG A 2 18.19 -9.75 0.28
CA ARG A 2 17.64 -9.59 -1.08
C ARG A 2 16.93 -10.87 -1.50
N ILE A 3 15.72 -10.79 -2.04
CA ILE A 3 14.89 -11.94 -2.47
C ILE A 3 14.46 -11.73 -3.92
N ASP A 4 14.66 -12.73 -4.78
CA ASP A 4 14.14 -12.75 -6.15
C ASP A 4 12.73 -13.36 -6.17
N CYS A 5 11.73 -12.56 -6.56
CA CYS A 5 10.33 -12.99 -6.58
C CYS A 5 10.00 -13.91 -7.77
N LYS A 6 10.82 -13.97 -8.82
CA LYS A 6 10.46 -14.58 -10.12
C LYS A 6 9.95 -16.03 -10.04
N ASN A 7 10.49 -16.81 -9.10
CA ASN A 7 10.16 -18.24 -8.94
C ASN A 7 9.43 -18.55 -7.64
N LEU A 8 8.96 -17.52 -6.92
CA LEU A 8 8.22 -17.67 -5.68
C LEU A 8 6.76 -17.33 -5.94
N ASP A 9 5.88 -18.24 -5.55
CA ASP A 9 4.47 -17.90 -5.40
C ASP A 9 4.28 -16.93 -4.22
N HIS A 10 3.06 -16.40 -4.09
CA HIS A 10 2.77 -15.43 -3.05
C HIS A 10 2.97 -16.00 -1.64
N LYS A 11 2.73 -17.30 -1.42
CA LYS A 11 2.83 -17.90 -0.08
C LYS A 11 4.30 -18.05 0.31
N ALA A 12 5.09 -18.67 -0.55
CA ALA A 12 6.52 -18.87 -0.33
C ALA A 12 7.27 -17.54 -0.15
N LEU A 13 6.92 -16.52 -0.93
CA LEU A 13 7.51 -15.19 -0.77
C LEU A 13 7.17 -14.57 0.59
N ASN A 14 5.90 -14.60 1.01
CA ASN A 14 5.49 -14.03 2.29
C ASN A 14 6.11 -14.77 3.49
N GLU A 15 6.21 -16.10 3.40
CA GLU A 15 6.89 -16.92 4.42
C GLU A 15 8.38 -16.57 4.49
N ALA A 16 9.06 -16.39 3.35
CA ALA A 16 10.46 -15.98 3.31
C ALA A 16 10.68 -14.59 3.93
N ILE A 17 9.78 -13.63 3.67
CA ILE A 17 9.85 -12.29 4.28
C ILE A 17 9.61 -12.37 5.79
N ALA A 18 8.60 -13.12 6.23
CA ALA A 18 8.23 -13.21 7.64
C ALA A 18 9.28 -13.95 8.48
N SER A 19 9.91 -14.99 7.92
CA SER A 19 10.89 -15.82 8.62
C SER A 19 12.31 -15.25 8.63
N CYS A 20 12.62 -14.28 7.76
CA CYS A 20 13.95 -13.67 7.77
C CYS A 20 14.14 -12.80 9.01
N GLU A 21 15.33 -12.86 9.62
CA GLU A 21 15.67 -12.01 10.77
C GLU A 21 16.00 -10.57 10.34
N ASP A 22 16.40 -10.38 9.08
CA ASP A 22 16.69 -9.07 8.52
C ASP A 22 15.48 -8.14 8.62
N GLN A 23 15.71 -6.95 9.18
CA GLN A 23 14.70 -5.89 9.20
C GLN A 23 14.53 -5.24 7.82
N GLN A 24 15.59 -5.22 7.01
CA GLN A 24 15.58 -4.64 5.67
C GLN A 24 15.54 -5.75 4.61
N VAL A 25 14.49 -5.75 3.80
CA VAL A 25 14.26 -6.75 2.75
C VAL A 25 14.09 -6.05 1.41
N HIS A 26 14.89 -6.42 0.42
CA HIS A 26 14.78 -5.92 -0.94
C HIS A 26 14.25 -7.02 -1.86
N LEU A 27 13.07 -6.80 -2.44
CA LEU A 27 12.40 -7.70 -3.36
C LEU A 27 12.69 -7.25 -4.80
N VAL A 28 13.19 -8.16 -5.62
CA VAL A 28 13.44 -7.90 -7.04
C VAL A 28 12.61 -8.79 -7.94
N ASN A 29 12.32 -8.31 -9.16
CA ASN A 29 11.48 -9.01 -10.13
C ASN A 29 10.07 -9.31 -9.60
N CYS A 30 9.49 -8.39 -8.82
CA CYS A 30 8.13 -8.55 -8.32
C CYS A 30 7.12 -8.34 -9.45
N LEU A 31 6.30 -9.35 -9.72
CA LEU A 31 5.41 -9.44 -10.88
C LEU A 31 4.03 -9.98 -10.45
N GLY A 32 3.41 -9.31 -9.48
CA GLY A 32 2.04 -9.60 -9.05
C GLY A 32 1.93 -10.57 -7.86
N GLN A 33 3.01 -10.86 -7.13
CA GLN A 33 2.92 -11.62 -5.89
C GLN A 33 2.07 -10.85 -4.87
N ARG A 34 1.01 -11.49 -4.38
CA ARG A 34 -0.02 -10.89 -3.54
C ARG A 34 0.36 -10.88 -2.07
N TYR A 35 -0.32 -10.05 -1.29
CA TYR A 35 -0.23 -10.03 0.17
C TYR A 35 1.16 -9.74 0.75
N ILE A 36 2.10 -9.23 -0.04
CA ILE A 36 3.43 -8.82 0.46
C ILE A 36 3.24 -7.83 1.61
N GLY A 37 3.89 -8.05 2.74
CA GLY A 37 3.71 -7.17 3.91
C GLY A 37 2.48 -7.49 4.76
N CYS A 38 1.76 -8.59 4.51
CA CYS A 38 0.55 -8.92 5.25
C CYS A 38 0.83 -9.17 6.74
N GLY A 39 0.14 -8.44 7.63
CA GLY A 39 0.31 -8.57 9.09
C GLY A 39 1.69 -8.17 9.62
N LEU A 40 2.56 -7.63 8.77
CA LEU A 40 3.95 -7.36 9.13
C LEU A 40 4.11 -6.13 10.03
N SER A 41 5.08 -6.22 10.92
CA SER A 41 5.50 -5.18 11.85
C SER A 41 7.04 -5.12 11.83
N ASP A 42 7.63 -3.98 12.18
CA ASP A 42 9.07 -3.81 12.42
C ASP A 42 10.03 -4.27 11.28
N LYS A 43 9.56 -4.18 10.02
CA LYS A 43 10.38 -4.39 8.83
C LYS A 43 10.29 -3.23 7.84
N SER A 44 11.34 -3.03 7.06
CA SER A 44 11.41 -2.13 5.91
C SER A 44 11.58 -2.97 4.65
N ILE A 45 10.59 -2.90 3.75
CA ILE A 45 10.58 -3.66 2.50
C ILE A 45 10.70 -2.69 1.34
N GLU A 46 11.68 -2.91 0.46
CA GLU A 46 11.80 -2.24 -0.83
C GLU A 46 11.44 -3.22 -1.94
N ILE A 47 10.67 -2.77 -2.93
CA ILE A 47 10.14 -3.62 -3.99
C ILE A 47 10.47 -3.00 -5.36
N ASP A 48 11.28 -3.72 -6.14
CA ASP A 48 11.50 -3.43 -7.55
C ASP A 48 10.52 -4.25 -8.39
N GLY A 49 9.54 -3.56 -8.99
CA GLY A 49 8.49 -4.17 -9.78
C GLY A 49 7.09 -3.77 -9.31
N THR A 50 6.11 -4.64 -9.57
CA THR A 50 4.70 -4.41 -9.24
C THR A 50 4.22 -5.53 -8.31
N PRO A 51 3.97 -5.26 -7.01
CA PRO A 51 3.32 -6.21 -6.13
C PRO A 51 1.87 -6.46 -6.59
N GLY A 52 1.36 -7.63 -6.28
CA GLY A 52 -0.03 -7.98 -6.53
C GLY A 52 -0.98 -7.34 -5.53
N ASN A 53 -2.26 -7.69 -5.67
CA ASN A 53 -3.32 -7.20 -4.78
C ASN A 53 -3.02 -7.43 -3.30
N ALA A 54 -3.55 -6.53 -2.47
CA ALA A 54 -3.50 -6.59 -1.01
C ALA A 54 -2.09 -6.46 -0.41
N LEU A 55 -1.20 -5.70 -1.06
CA LEU A 55 0.07 -5.26 -0.48
C LEU A 55 -0.18 -4.57 0.87
N GLY A 56 0.49 -5.00 1.94
CA GLY A 56 0.37 -4.39 3.27
C GLY A 56 -0.98 -4.62 3.94
N ALA A 57 -1.74 -5.63 3.54
CA ALA A 57 -2.99 -5.98 4.22
C ALA A 57 -2.75 -6.29 5.70
N TYR A 58 -3.57 -5.78 6.61
CA TYR A 58 -3.41 -5.96 8.06
C TYR A 58 -2.05 -5.50 8.62
N MET A 59 -1.27 -4.72 7.86
CA MET A 59 0.07 -4.29 8.29
C MET A 59 -0.01 -3.44 9.55
N ASN A 60 0.92 -3.66 10.47
CA ASN A 60 0.85 -3.12 11.83
C ASN A 60 2.20 -2.55 12.29
N GLY A 61 2.82 -1.71 11.46
CA GLY A 61 4.03 -0.97 11.83
C GLY A 61 5.22 -1.15 10.90
N ALA A 62 5.10 -1.94 9.84
CA ALA A 62 6.15 -2.04 8.82
C ALA A 62 6.17 -0.83 7.87
N THR A 63 7.29 -0.63 7.19
CA THR A 63 7.47 0.33 6.11
C THR A 63 7.66 -0.40 4.78
N VAL A 64 6.91 -0.03 3.75
CA VAL A 64 7.01 -0.61 2.41
C VAL A 64 7.23 0.50 1.39
N ARG A 65 8.22 0.34 0.51
CA ARG A 65 8.49 1.23 -0.63
C ARG A 65 8.43 0.44 -1.92
N VAL A 66 7.58 0.84 -2.84
CA VAL A 66 7.43 0.23 -4.16
C VAL A 66 7.98 1.18 -5.20
N PHE A 67 9.05 0.78 -5.88
CA PHE A 67 9.66 1.50 -6.99
C PHE A 67 8.96 1.14 -8.32
N GLY A 68 7.64 1.31 -8.33
CA GLY A 68 6.76 0.93 -9.41
C GLY A 68 5.30 1.22 -9.06
N ASN A 69 4.39 0.55 -9.78
CA ASN A 69 2.96 0.62 -9.51
C ASN A 69 2.55 -0.39 -8.43
N GLY A 70 1.43 -0.14 -7.76
CA GLY A 70 0.73 -1.15 -6.98
C GLY A 70 -0.61 -1.51 -7.64
N GLN A 71 -1.15 -2.68 -7.31
CA GLN A 71 -2.47 -3.12 -7.80
C GLN A 71 -3.57 -2.74 -6.79
N ASP A 72 -4.58 -3.59 -6.62
CA ASP A 72 -5.77 -3.26 -5.84
C ASP A 72 -5.57 -3.55 -4.34
N ALA A 73 -6.41 -2.90 -3.52
CA ALA A 73 -6.55 -3.13 -2.09
C ALA A 73 -5.25 -2.96 -1.28
N ILE A 74 -4.36 -2.07 -1.72
CA ILE A 74 -3.14 -1.74 -0.97
C ILE A 74 -3.52 -1.20 0.40
N GLY A 75 -2.93 -1.75 1.46
CA GLY A 75 -3.20 -1.35 2.84
C GLY A 75 -4.59 -1.75 3.33
N ASP A 76 -5.20 -2.81 2.79
CA ASP A 76 -6.47 -3.35 3.29
C ASP A 76 -6.37 -3.62 4.80
N THR A 77 -7.21 -2.96 5.58
CA THR A 77 -7.29 -3.14 7.03
C THR A 77 -5.96 -2.82 7.74
N MET A 78 -5.10 -1.99 7.12
CA MET A 78 -3.84 -1.53 7.71
C MET A 78 -4.09 -0.80 9.04
N ASN A 79 -3.34 -1.16 10.07
CA ASN A 79 -3.47 -0.64 11.43
C ASN A 79 -2.35 0.33 11.81
N ASP A 80 -1.15 0.14 11.25
CA ASP A 80 -0.03 1.05 11.43
C ASP A 80 1.07 0.86 10.37
N GLY A 81 2.01 1.80 10.31
CA GLY A 81 3.17 1.78 9.43
C GLY A 81 3.05 2.76 8.27
N SER A 82 3.84 2.53 7.21
CA SER A 82 3.82 3.41 6.04
C SER A 82 4.03 2.65 4.73
N ILE A 83 3.24 2.97 3.71
CA ILE A 83 3.40 2.44 2.36
C ILE A 83 3.69 3.62 1.41
N TYR A 84 4.75 3.52 0.61
CA TYR A 84 5.14 4.50 -0.38
C TYR A 84 5.11 3.85 -1.76
N ILE A 85 4.32 4.39 -2.68
CA ILE A 85 4.19 3.92 -4.06
C ILE A 85 4.72 5.01 -4.98
N HIS A 86 5.80 4.70 -5.72
CA HIS A 86 6.43 5.65 -6.63
C HIS A 86 5.72 5.79 -7.98
N GLY A 87 4.81 4.86 -8.30
CA GLY A 87 3.90 4.91 -9.45
C GLY A 87 2.45 5.17 -9.03
N SER A 88 1.52 4.53 -9.74
CA SER A 88 0.07 4.58 -9.47
C SER A 88 -0.43 3.33 -8.75
N CYS A 89 -1.63 3.38 -8.21
CA CYS A 89 -2.31 2.28 -7.51
C CYS A 89 -3.65 1.95 -8.14
N GLY A 90 -4.06 0.69 -7.98
CA GLY A 90 -5.39 0.22 -8.39
C GLY A 90 -6.50 0.62 -7.41
N ASP A 91 -7.60 -0.11 -7.48
CA ASP A 91 -8.83 0.18 -6.77
C ASP A 91 -8.70 -0.11 -5.27
N ALA A 92 -9.54 0.54 -4.47
CA ALA A 92 -9.72 0.29 -3.04
C ALA A 92 -8.43 0.39 -2.19
N THR A 93 -7.43 1.15 -2.65
CA THR A 93 -6.26 1.46 -1.83
C THR A 93 -6.70 2.17 -0.54
N GLY A 94 -6.21 1.71 0.62
CA GLY A 94 -6.64 2.16 1.95
C GLY A 94 -7.97 1.56 2.40
N TYR A 95 -8.44 0.47 1.80
CA TYR A 95 -9.70 -0.19 2.20
C TYR A 95 -9.69 -0.51 3.70
N ALA A 96 -10.67 0.00 4.43
CA ALA A 96 -10.89 -0.28 5.85
C ALA A 96 -9.68 0.00 6.78
N MET A 97 -8.69 0.76 6.32
CA MET A 97 -7.52 1.11 7.13
C MET A 97 -7.93 1.91 8.37
N ARG A 98 -7.24 1.68 9.48
CA ARG A 98 -7.51 2.27 10.80
C ARG A 98 -6.37 3.13 11.31
N GLY A 99 -5.17 2.97 10.77
CA GLY A 99 -4.00 3.77 11.10
C GLY A 99 -2.92 3.67 10.05
N GLY A 100 -1.77 4.29 10.31
CA GLY A 100 -0.67 4.37 9.37
C GLY A 100 -0.93 5.32 8.19
N LYS A 101 -0.01 5.31 7.22
CA LYS A 101 -0.01 6.26 6.11
C LYS A 101 0.28 5.58 4.77
N ILE A 102 -0.45 5.95 3.74
CA ILE A 102 -0.21 5.50 2.36
C ILE A 102 0.08 6.74 1.51
N PHE A 103 1.20 6.73 0.79
CA PHE A 103 1.62 7.78 -0.12
C PHE A 103 1.71 7.21 -1.53
N VAL A 104 0.96 7.76 -2.46
CA VAL A 104 0.96 7.37 -3.88
C VAL A 104 1.42 8.57 -4.69
N LYS A 105 2.49 8.42 -5.46
CA LYS A 105 3.01 9.52 -6.29
C LYS A 105 2.12 9.79 -7.50
N GLY A 106 1.62 8.75 -8.15
CA GLY A 106 0.74 8.84 -9.31
C GLY A 106 -0.73 8.85 -8.92
N ASP A 107 -1.53 8.22 -9.77
CA ASP A 107 -2.99 8.14 -9.62
C ASP A 107 -3.42 6.98 -8.72
N ILE A 108 -4.66 7.05 -8.24
CA ILE A 108 -5.31 5.96 -7.50
C ILE A 108 -6.65 5.60 -8.15
N GLY A 109 -6.98 4.31 -8.12
CA GLY A 109 -8.21 3.77 -8.68
C GLY A 109 -9.48 4.15 -7.90
N TYR A 110 -10.54 3.39 -8.14
CA TYR A 110 -11.88 3.63 -7.61
C TYR A 110 -11.95 3.27 -6.14
N ARG A 111 -12.84 3.93 -5.38
CA ARG A 111 -13.12 3.60 -3.97
C ARG A 111 -11.90 3.66 -3.04
N ALA A 112 -10.90 4.48 -3.39
CA ALA A 112 -9.76 4.73 -2.50
C ALA A 112 -10.25 5.24 -1.13
N GLY A 113 -9.72 4.66 -0.05
CA GLY A 113 -10.12 4.97 1.33
C GLY A 113 -11.52 4.49 1.72
N ILE A 114 -12.14 3.57 0.96
CA ILE A 114 -13.43 3.01 1.32
C ILE A 114 -13.41 2.41 2.74
N HIS A 115 -14.42 2.72 3.54
CA HIS A 115 -14.53 2.25 4.94
C HIS A 115 -13.35 2.61 5.84
N MET A 116 -12.48 3.56 5.46
CA MET A 116 -11.39 4.06 6.31
C MET A 116 -11.94 4.68 7.60
N LYS A 117 -11.32 4.42 8.77
CA LYS A 117 -11.85 4.83 10.08
C LYS A 117 -10.75 5.41 10.96
N ALA A 118 -11.06 6.45 11.73
CA ALA A 118 -10.20 6.92 12.81
C ALA A 118 -10.80 6.51 14.16
N TYR A 119 -9.95 6.27 15.15
CA TYR A 119 -10.36 6.03 16.53
C TYR A 119 -9.30 6.55 17.50
N GLN A 120 -9.69 7.47 18.39
CA GLN A 120 -8.78 8.10 19.35
C GLN A 120 -7.54 8.70 18.67
N ASP A 121 -6.36 8.19 18.98
CA ASP A 121 -5.06 8.59 18.45
C ASP A 121 -4.72 7.97 17.09
N LYS A 122 -5.48 6.96 16.64
CA LYS A 122 -5.31 6.32 15.35
C LYS A 122 -6.05 7.10 14.26
N ILE A 123 -5.28 7.89 13.50
CA ILE A 123 -5.76 8.73 12.40
C ILE A 123 -5.05 8.28 11.11
N PRO A 124 -5.69 7.44 10.28
CA PRO A 124 -5.08 6.99 9.03
C PRO A 124 -5.00 8.12 8.00
N ALA A 125 -4.01 8.06 7.11
CA ALA A 125 -3.88 9.00 6.00
C ALA A 125 -3.58 8.33 4.66
N VAL A 126 -4.25 8.79 3.60
CA VAL A 126 -3.93 8.45 2.21
C VAL A 126 -3.62 9.74 1.45
N ILE A 127 -2.42 9.86 0.90
CA ILE A 127 -1.95 11.02 0.14
C ILE A 127 -1.70 10.59 -1.30
N VAL A 128 -2.38 11.24 -2.24
CA VAL A 128 -2.35 10.93 -3.67
C VAL A 128 -1.75 12.11 -4.43
N GLY A 129 -0.70 11.85 -5.19
CA GLY A 129 -0.02 12.86 -5.99
C GLY A 129 -0.82 13.25 -7.23
N GLY A 130 -1.28 12.28 -8.01
CA GLY A 130 -2.08 12.50 -9.22
C GLY A 130 -3.57 12.65 -8.93
N ASN A 131 -4.38 11.94 -9.71
CA ASN A 131 -5.84 11.90 -9.62
C ASN A 131 -6.38 10.72 -8.79
N ALA A 132 -7.64 10.82 -8.40
CA ALA A 132 -8.39 9.73 -7.79
C ALA A 132 -9.60 9.33 -8.65
N GLY A 133 -9.86 8.03 -8.70
CA GLY A 133 -11.07 7.49 -9.33
C GLY A 133 -12.35 7.79 -8.53
N SER A 134 -13.48 7.35 -9.09
CA SER A 134 -14.81 7.55 -8.51
C SER A 134 -14.94 6.94 -7.11
N PHE A 135 -15.87 7.49 -6.32
CA PHE A 135 -16.23 7.03 -4.97
C PHE A 135 -15.08 7.12 -3.93
N LEU A 136 -14.20 8.13 -4.07
CA LEU A 136 -13.18 8.45 -3.09
C LEU A 136 -13.78 8.62 -1.69
N GLY A 137 -13.25 7.89 -0.70
CA GLY A 137 -13.68 7.97 0.70
C GLY A 137 -15.10 7.41 0.97
N GLU A 138 -15.63 6.54 0.11
CA GLU A 138 -16.95 5.94 0.33
C GLU A 138 -17.03 5.26 1.72
N TYR A 139 -18.06 5.58 2.50
CA TYR A 139 -18.21 5.10 3.89
C TYR A 139 -17.02 5.40 4.83
N GLN A 140 -16.22 6.43 4.54
CA GLN A 140 -15.17 6.90 5.45
C GLN A 140 -15.79 7.39 6.77
N ALA A 141 -15.27 6.87 7.88
CA ALA A 141 -15.66 7.23 9.25
C ALA A 141 -14.57 8.03 9.99
N GLY A 142 -13.43 8.32 9.36
CA GLY A 142 -12.39 9.19 9.90
C GLY A 142 -11.07 9.10 9.11
N GLY A 143 -10.07 9.89 9.51
CA GLY A 143 -8.76 9.97 8.85
C GLY A 143 -8.69 11.04 7.75
N HIS A 144 -7.59 11.07 7.01
CA HIS A 144 -7.32 12.08 5.99
C HIS A 144 -7.09 11.45 4.61
N ILE A 145 -7.80 11.95 3.59
CA ILE A 145 -7.51 11.65 2.20
C ILE A 145 -7.18 12.97 1.52
N VAL A 146 -6.00 13.07 0.93
CA VAL A 146 -5.53 14.28 0.23
C VAL A 146 -5.18 13.92 -1.20
N VAL A 147 -5.76 14.63 -2.16
CA VAL A 147 -5.44 14.50 -3.58
C VAL A 147 -4.81 15.80 -4.04
N LEU A 148 -3.57 15.73 -4.50
CA LEU A 148 -2.76 16.91 -4.81
C LEU A 148 -2.97 17.41 -6.24
N GLY A 149 -3.42 16.55 -7.16
CA GLY A 149 -3.62 16.94 -8.55
C GLY A 149 -2.33 17.37 -9.26
N LEU A 150 -1.20 16.75 -8.92
CA LEU A 150 0.08 17.04 -9.55
C LEU A 150 0.07 16.54 -11.00
N GLY A 151 0.34 17.44 -11.95
CA GLY A 151 0.47 17.08 -13.37
C GLY A 151 -0.85 16.79 -14.10
N VAL A 152 -1.99 17.12 -13.50
CA VAL A 152 -3.33 16.93 -14.08
C VAL A 152 -4.02 18.26 -14.44
N GLU A 153 -3.23 19.32 -14.59
CA GLU A 153 -3.69 20.64 -15.03
C GLU A 153 -4.47 20.52 -16.34
N ASN A 154 -5.72 21.00 -16.36
CA ASN A 154 -6.63 21.03 -17.52
C ASN A 154 -7.31 19.71 -17.91
N GLN A 155 -7.33 18.69 -17.03
CA GLN A 155 -8.26 17.57 -17.18
C GLN A 155 -9.56 17.88 -16.44
N PRO A 156 -10.75 17.70 -17.07
CA PRO A 156 -12.04 17.99 -16.43
C PRO A 156 -12.32 17.10 -15.22
#